data_AF-A0A9W6PTB0-F1
#
_entry.id   AF-A0A9W6PTB0-F1
#
_cell.length_a   1.000
_cell.length_b   1.000
_cell.length_c   1.000
_cell.angle_alpha   90.00
_cell.angle_beta   90.00
_cell.angle_gamma   90.00
#
_symmetry.space_group_name_H-M   'P 1'
#
loop_
_entity.id
_entity.type
_entity.pdbx_description
1 polymer ?
#
loop_
_entity_poly.entity_id
_entity_poly.type
_entity_poly.pdbx_seq_one_letter_code
_entity_poly.pdbx_strand_id
1 'polypeptide(L)'
;MSVIESHPTSTDAYPTRKATEPALLYRQDPVVYGGPDDGPIDAATLQSYEANGYLTIERLLEPEEVETYRAELRRLAADPAILADERTITERDSDEVRSIFEVHKISEVFAGLVRDPRVVGRARQILGGDVYVHQSRVNYKPGFTGKDFYWHSDFETWHAEDGMPRMRAVSISIALTDNYVFNGGLMIMPGSHKTFVSCVGETPADHYKQSLRNQEIGTPDQSSLSILAEKHGIELFTGPAGSATMFDCNCMHGSNGNITPFPRSNVFIVFNSVDNACVEPFSAPAPRPSFLGARDFTPVR
;
A
#
# COMPACT_ATOMS: atom_id res chain seq x y z
N MET A 1 46.17 0.88 -4.29
CA MET A 1 45.09 1.06 -5.29
C MET A 1 43.90 0.25 -4.79
N SER A 2 42.92 0.92 -4.20
CA SER A 2 41.66 0.27 -3.79
C SER A 2 40.77 0.21 -5.01
N VAL A 3 40.45 -1.00 -5.46
CA VAL A 3 39.44 -1.24 -6.49
C VAL A 3 38.10 -1.03 -5.82
N ILE A 4 37.48 0.13 -6.06
CA ILE A 4 36.07 0.33 -5.74
C ILE A 4 35.31 -0.47 -6.81
N GLU A 5 34.72 -1.59 -6.41
CA GLU A 5 33.74 -2.32 -7.23
C GLU A 5 32.57 -1.38 -7.50
N SER A 6 32.59 -0.78 -8.69
CA SER A 6 31.45 -0.05 -9.22
C SER A 6 30.35 -1.08 -9.50
N HIS A 7 29.41 -1.18 -8.58
CA HIS A 7 28.13 -1.81 -8.85
C HIS A 7 27.53 -1.07 -10.06
N PRO A 8 27.01 -1.79 -11.08
CA PRO A 8 26.39 -1.15 -12.22
C PRO A 8 25.26 -0.27 -11.68
N THR A 9 25.42 1.04 -11.78
CA THR A 9 24.42 2.02 -11.39
C THR A 9 23.20 1.77 -12.28
N SER A 10 22.22 1.05 -11.76
CA SER A 10 20.87 1.03 -12.31
C SER A 10 20.44 2.48 -12.44
N THR A 11 20.23 2.95 -13.68
CA THR A 11 19.68 4.29 -13.92
C THR A 11 18.37 4.41 -13.16
N ASP A 12 18.29 5.36 -12.23
CA ASP A 12 17.08 5.68 -11.47
C ASP A 12 15.98 6.09 -12.47
N ALA A 13 14.97 5.22 -12.63
CA ALA A 13 13.90 5.40 -13.61
C ALA A 13 12.81 6.36 -13.10
N TYR A 14 12.76 6.61 -11.79
CA TYR A 14 11.70 7.37 -11.12
C TYR A 14 12.29 8.35 -10.10
N PRO A 15 13.16 9.28 -10.54
CA PRO A 15 13.83 10.20 -9.63
C PRO A 15 12.80 11.05 -8.88
N THR A 16 12.92 11.09 -7.55
CA THR A 16 12.07 11.89 -6.65
C THR A 16 12.91 12.49 -5.52
N ARG A 17 12.44 13.57 -4.90
CA ARG A 17 13.04 14.20 -3.70
C ARG A 17 14.46 14.78 -3.90
N LYS A 18 14.89 14.93 -5.15
CA LYS A 18 16.21 15.44 -5.55
C LYS A 18 16.15 16.85 -6.17
N ALA A 19 14.99 17.26 -6.65
CA ALA A 19 14.78 18.54 -7.31
C ALA A 19 14.01 19.52 -6.41
N THR A 20 14.10 20.82 -6.75
CA THR A 20 13.36 21.89 -6.07
C THR A 20 11.93 22.06 -6.61
N GLU A 21 11.60 21.40 -7.72
CA GLU A 21 10.30 21.44 -8.37
C GLU A 21 9.78 20.01 -8.61
N PRO A 22 8.45 19.79 -8.48
CA PRO A 22 7.84 18.51 -8.78
C PRO A 22 7.85 18.26 -10.30
N ALA A 23 7.77 16.98 -10.68
CA ALA A 23 7.70 16.57 -12.08
C ALA A 23 6.69 15.45 -12.27
N LEU A 24 5.97 15.48 -13.39
CA LEU A 24 5.09 14.41 -13.84
C LEU A 24 5.83 13.55 -14.87
N LEU A 25 6.23 12.35 -14.47
CA LEU A 25 6.95 11.41 -15.33
C LEU A 25 6.00 10.31 -15.81
N TYR A 26 6.06 9.97 -17.10
CA TYR A 26 5.29 8.83 -17.60
C TYR A 26 5.88 7.52 -17.07
N ARG A 27 4.98 6.59 -16.71
CA ARG A 27 5.33 5.22 -16.32
C ARG A 27 6.18 4.55 -17.41
N GLN A 28 7.22 3.82 -17.00
CA GLN A 28 8.13 3.08 -17.89
C GLN A 28 7.96 1.55 -17.79
N ASP A 29 7.07 1.09 -16.91
CA ASP A 29 6.83 -0.32 -16.63
C ASP A 29 5.42 -0.77 -17.10
N PRO A 30 5.22 -2.06 -17.45
CA PRO A 30 3.88 -2.63 -17.63
C PRO A 30 2.99 -2.43 -16.39
N VAL A 31 1.67 -2.29 -16.57
CA VAL A 31 0.70 -2.32 -15.46
C VAL A 31 0.32 -3.76 -15.12
N VAL A 32 0.09 -4.58 -16.14
CA VAL A 32 -0.19 -6.02 -16.02
C VAL A 32 0.95 -6.79 -16.69
N TYR A 33 1.55 -7.73 -15.96
CA TYR A 33 2.67 -8.56 -16.42
C TYR A 33 2.24 -9.97 -16.84
N GLY A 34 1.13 -10.49 -16.31
CA GLY A 34 0.54 -11.77 -16.72
C GLY A 34 -0.66 -11.61 -17.65
N GLY A 35 -1.31 -12.72 -17.97
CA GLY A 35 -2.49 -12.80 -18.85
C GLY A 35 -3.70 -13.47 -18.20
N PRO A 36 -4.82 -13.59 -18.94
CA PRO A 36 -6.06 -14.18 -18.45
C PRO A 36 -5.94 -15.65 -18.03
N ASP A 37 -5.00 -16.39 -18.62
CA ASP A 37 -4.77 -17.81 -18.34
C ASP A 37 -3.85 -18.04 -17.13
N ASP A 38 -3.24 -16.98 -16.58
CA ASP A 38 -2.25 -17.06 -15.50
C ASP A 38 -2.86 -16.94 -14.09
N GLY A 39 -4.17 -16.73 -13.97
CA GLY A 39 -4.81 -16.58 -12.66
C GLY A 39 -6.32 -16.32 -12.69
N PRO A 40 -6.90 -15.89 -11.55
CA PRO A 40 -8.35 -15.83 -11.35
C PRO A 40 -9.03 -14.54 -11.85
N ILE A 41 -8.30 -13.63 -12.51
CA ILE A 41 -8.83 -12.39 -13.08
C ILE A 41 -9.10 -12.62 -14.57
N ASP A 42 -10.34 -12.37 -15.02
CA ASP A 42 -10.70 -12.48 -16.43
C ASP A 42 -10.08 -11.36 -17.29
N ALA A 43 -10.10 -11.55 -18.62
CA ALA A 43 -9.48 -10.64 -19.56
C ALA A 43 -10.06 -9.20 -19.49
N ALA A 44 -11.37 -9.07 -19.30
CA ALA A 44 -12.03 -7.77 -19.25
C ALA A 44 -11.64 -6.99 -17.98
N THR A 45 -11.53 -7.69 -16.85
CA THR A 45 -11.11 -7.13 -15.57
C THR A 45 -9.62 -6.77 -15.60
N LEU A 46 -8.77 -7.59 -16.21
CA LEU A 46 -7.35 -7.23 -16.44
C LEU A 46 -7.22 -5.98 -17.31
N GLN A 47 -8.00 -5.87 -18.39
CA GLN A 47 -8.00 -4.67 -19.24
C GLN A 47 -8.48 -3.42 -18.48
N SER A 48 -9.50 -3.56 -17.63
CA SER A 48 -9.96 -2.48 -16.75
C SER A 48 -8.89 -2.08 -15.74
N TYR A 49 -8.19 -3.05 -15.13
CA TYR A 49 -7.09 -2.80 -14.22
C TYR A 49 -5.92 -2.08 -14.92
N GLU A 50 -5.53 -2.50 -16.12
CA GLU A 50 -4.53 -1.82 -16.95
C GLU A 50 -4.92 -0.35 -17.22
N ALA A 51 -6.20 -0.11 -17.51
CA ALA A 51 -6.73 1.21 -17.81
C ALA A 51 -6.77 2.12 -16.57
N ASN A 52 -7.30 1.62 -15.46
CA ASN A 52 -7.73 2.38 -14.29
C ASN A 52 -6.78 2.27 -13.08
N GLY A 53 -5.94 1.24 -13.05
CA GLY A 53 -4.96 0.98 -11.98
C GLY A 53 -5.53 0.24 -10.78
N TYR A 54 -6.81 -0.15 -10.80
CA TYR A 54 -7.44 -0.89 -9.71
C TYR A 54 -8.54 -1.83 -10.20
N LEU A 55 -8.92 -2.76 -9.32
CA LEU A 55 -10.12 -3.57 -9.41
C LEU A 55 -10.80 -3.68 -8.04
N THR A 56 -12.10 -3.93 -8.04
CA THR A 56 -12.90 -4.16 -6.84
C THR A 56 -13.46 -5.57 -6.83
N ILE A 57 -13.63 -6.11 -5.63
CA ILE A 57 -14.18 -7.44 -5.38
C ILE A 57 -15.25 -7.25 -4.32
N GLU A 58 -16.53 -7.37 -4.70
CA GLU A 58 -17.65 -7.05 -3.80
C GLU A 58 -17.67 -7.98 -2.57
N ARG A 59 -17.30 -9.25 -2.77
CA ARG A 59 -17.31 -10.28 -1.73
C ARG A 59 -16.10 -11.20 -1.89
N LEU A 60 -14.94 -10.73 -1.43
CA LEU A 60 -13.75 -11.56 -1.38
C LEU A 60 -13.84 -12.56 -0.22
N LEU A 61 -14.34 -12.08 0.92
CA LEU A 61 -14.56 -12.85 2.15
C LEU A 61 -16.06 -12.92 2.45
N GLU A 62 -16.52 -14.09 2.87
CA GLU A 62 -17.87 -14.27 3.41
C GLU A 62 -17.99 -13.68 4.83
N PRO A 63 -19.21 -13.33 5.29
CA PRO A 63 -19.41 -12.71 6.60
C PRO A 63 -18.79 -13.48 7.79
N GLU A 64 -18.80 -14.81 7.74
CA GLU A 64 -18.19 -15.68 8.76
C GLU A 64 -16.65 -15.61 8.74
N GLU A 65 -16.05 -15.48 7.56
CA GLU A 65 -14.61 -15.27 7.40
C GLU A 65 -14.21 -13.90 7.95
N VAL A 66 -14.99 -12.86 7.65
CA VAL A 66 -14.78 -11.51 8.18
C VAL A 66 -14.76 -11.51 9.71
N GLU A 67 -15.69 -12.22 10.36
CA GLU A 67 -15.74 -12.29 11.82
C GLU A 67 -14.50 -13.00 12.41
N THR A 68 -13.92 -13.97 11.70
CA THR A 68 -12.66 -14.60 12.10
C THR A 68 -11.52 -13.57 12.18
N TYR A 69 -11.39 -12.71 11.18
CA TYR A 69 -10.37 -11.66 11.17
C TYR A 69 -10.64 -10.55 12.20
N ARG A 70 -11.92 -10.20 12.43
CA ARG A 70 -12.31 -9.25 13.49
C ARG A 70 -12.00 -9.79 14.88
N ALA A 71 -12.29 -11.06 15.13
CA ALA A 71 -11.98 -11.71 16.40
C ALA A 71 -10.46 -11.72 16.65
N GLU A 72 -9.67 -12.04 15.62
CA GLU A 72 -8.21 -12.00 15.73
C GLU A 72 -7.68 -10.58 15.97
N LEU A 73 -8.22 -9.56 15.27
CA LEU A 73 -7.84 -8.18 15.53
C LEU A 73 -8.14 -7.75 16.97
N ARG A 74 -9.31 -8.12 17.52
CA ARG A 74 -9.64 -7.86 18.93
C ARG A 74 -8.66 -8.55 19.87
N ARG A 75 -8.27 -9.79 19.56
CA ARG A 75 -7.27 -10.54 20.36
C ARG A 75 -5.91 -9.85 20.34
N LEU A 76 -5.41 -9.46 19.16
CA LEU A 76 -4.12 -8.78 19.00
C LEU A 76 -4.13 -7.41 19.69
N ALA A 77 -5.21 -6.63 19.54
CA ALA A 77 -5.32 -5.31 20.14
C ALA A 77 -5.43 -5.34 21.68
N ALA A 78 -5.80 -6.47 22.26
CA ALA A 78 -5.87 -6.67 23.71
C ALA A 78 -4.60 -7.32 24.30
N ASP A 79 -3.64 -7.73 23.46
CA ASP A 79 -2.42 -8.41 23.89
C ASP A 79 -1.34 -7.39 24.31
N PRO A 80 -0.93 -7.34 25.58
CA PRO A 80 0.07 -6.38 26.06
C PRO A 80 1.43 -6.51 25.36
N ALA A 81 1.80 -7.72 24.91
CA ALA A 81 3.05 -7.93 24.19
C ALA A 81 3.00 -7.30 22.79
N ILE A 82 1.83 -7.36 22.13
CA ILE A 82 1.61 -6.72 20.83
C ILE A 82 1.56 -5.21 20.96
N LEU A 83 0.90 -4.69 22.01
CA LEU A 83 0.84 -3.24 22.27
C LEU A 83 2.22 -2.64 22.56
N ALA A 84 3.11 -3.40 23.19
CA ALA A 84 4.49 -2.98 23.48
C ALA A 84 5.45 -3.13 22.28
N ASP A 85 5.02 -3.75 21.18
CA ASP A 85 5.83 -4.02 20.00
C ASP A 85 5.94 -2.77 19.11
N GLU A 86 7.13 -2.48 18.57
CA GLU A 86 7.35 -1.32 17.69
C GLU A 86 6.54 -1.37 16.38
N ARG A 87 6.09 -2.58 15.99
CA ARG A 87 5.22 -2.79 14.83
C ARG A 87 3.79 -2.33 15.08
N THR A 88 3.43 -2.00 16.32
CA THR A 88 2.12 -1.47 16.67
C THR A 88 2.19 0.05 16.81
N ILE A 89 1.35 0.73 16.05
CA ILE A 89 1.17 2.18 16.13
C ILE A 89 -0.15 2.45 16.83
N THR A 90 -0.09 3.11 17.98
CA THR A 90 -1.25 3.64 18.69
C THR A 90 -1.52 5.10 18.32
N GLU A 91 -2.74 5.56 18.59
CA GLU A 91 -3.11 6.96 18.46
C GLU A 91 -2.27 7.85 19.40
N ARG A 92 -2.14 9.15 19.06
CA ARG A 92 -1.27 10.07 19.81
C ARG A 92 -1.78 10.32 21.24
N ASP A 93 -3.10 10.33 21.39
CA ASP A 93 -3.79 10.79 22.59
C ASP A 93 -4.52 9.63 23.32
N SER A 94 -4.31 8.38 22.89
CA SER A 94 -4.86 7.18 23.53
C SER A 94 -4.02 5.93 23.22
N ASP A 95 -4.17 4.88 24.04
CA ASP A 95 -3.59 3.55 23.78
C ASP A 95 -4.39 2.75 22.73
N GLU A 96 -5.28 3.40 21.96
CA GLU A 96 -6.04 2.72 20.91
C GLU A 96 -5.13 2.37 19.72
N VAL A 97 -5.17 1.11 19.30
CA VAL A 97 -4.41 0.63 18.14
C VAL A 97 -4.93 1.28 16.87
N ARG A 98 -4.05 2.00 16.16
CA ARG A 98 -4.32 2.56 14.83
C ARG A 98 -3.86 1.61 13.72
N SER A 99 -2.69 1.01 13.89
CA SER A 99 -2.15 0.06 12.92
C SER A 99 -1.26 -0.99 13.58
N ILE A 100 -1.33 -2.22 13.08
CA ILE A 100 -0.37 -3.29 13.43
C ILE A 100 0.31 -3.71 12.13
N PHE A 101 1.63 -3.58 12.05
CA PHE A 101 2.45 -3.98 10.90
C PHE A 101 2.91 -5.45 11.01
N GLU A 102 3.34 -6.04 9.89
CA GLU A 102 3.71 -7.46 9.78
C GLU A 102 2.70 -8.44 10.39
N VAL A 103 1.41 -8.12 10.31
CA VAL A 103 0.34 -8.99 10.82
C VAL A 103 0.42 -10.41 10.26
N HIS A 104 0.94 -10.59 9.04
CA HIS A 104 1.20 -11.90 8.44
C HIS A 104 2.31 -12.72 9.13
N LYS A 105 3.20 -12.10 9.92
CA LYS A 105 4.22 -12.77 10.74
C LYS A 105 3.81 -12.91 12.19
N ILE A 106 2.93 -12.02 12.66
CA ILE A 106 2.47 -11.97 14.06
C ILE A 106 1.29 -12.95 14.28
N SER A 107 0.50 -13.22 13.24
CA SER A 107 -0.72 -14.02 13.35
C SER A 107 -0.85 -15.03 12.22
N GLU A 108 -1.05 -16.30 12.58
CA GLU A 108 -1.29 -17.37 11.61
C GLU A 108 -2.62 -17.19 10.86
N VAL A 109 -3.60 -16.52 11.47
CA VAL A 109 -4.88 -16.20 10.82
C VAL A 109 -4.65 -15.25 9.64
N PHE A 110 -3.87 -14.17 9.86
CA PHE A 110 -3.52 -13.24 8.77
C PHE A 110 -2.50 -13.83 7.80
N ALA A 111 -1.60 -14.70 8.26
CA ALA A 111 -0.69 -15.45 7.39
C ALA A 111 -1.49 -16.36 6.42
N GLY A 112 -2.55 -17.01 6.92
CA GLY A 112 -3.48 -17.79 6.11
C GLY A 112 -4.16 -16.95 5.03
N LEU A 113 -4.61 -15.74 5.37
CA LEU A 113 -5.22 -14.80 4.40
C LEU A 113 -4.24 -14.39 3.29
N VAL A 114 -2.98 -14.14 3.63
CA VAL A 114 -1.93 -13.82 2.65
C VAL A 114 -1.73 -14.96 1.65
N ARG A 115 -1.80 -16.23 2.11
CA ARG A 115 -1.62 -17.42 1.26
C ARG A 115 -2.88 -17.84 0.52
N ASP A 116 -4.03 -17.24 0.82
CA ASP A 116 -5.30 -17.58 0.18
C ASP A 116 -5.22 -17.36 -1.34
N PRO A 117 -5.53 -18.38 -2.18
CA PRO A 117 -5.47 -18.26 -3.63
C PRO A 117 -6.33 -17.12 -4.21
N ARG A 118 -7.42 -16.73 -3.54
CA ARG A 118 -8.25 -15.58 -3.92
C ARG A 118 -7.49 -14.25 -3.79
N VAL A 119 -6.46 -14.21 -2.94
CA VAL A 119 -5.61 -13.06 -2.65
C VAL A 119 -4.30 -13.15 -3.43
N VAL A 120 -3.43 -14.12 -3.10
CA VAL A 120 -2.10 -14.21 -3.71
C VAL A 120 -2.15 -14.59 -5.19
N GLY A 121 -3.16 -15.36 -5.63
CA GLY A 121 -3.33 -15.72 -7.03
C GLY A 121 -3.54 -14.50 -7.93
N ARG A 122 -4.27 -13.49 -7.45
CA ARG A 122 -4.47 -12.22 -8.17
C ARG A 122 -3.18 -11.41 -8.25
N ALA A 123 -2.43 -11.35 -7.16
CA ALA A 123 -1.14 -10.65 -7.14
C ALA A 123 -0.13 -11.31 -8.09
N ARG A 124 -0.01 -12.65 -8.06
CA ARG A 124 0.86 -13.41 -8.97
C ARG A 124 0.49 -13.19 -10.44
N GLN A 125 -0.81 -13.14 -10.75
CA GLN A 125 -1.30 -12.88 -12.10
C GLN A 125 -0.97 -11.47 -12.58
N ILE A 126 -1.27 -10.44 -11.77
CA ILE A 126 -0.99 -9.05 -12.16
C ILE A 126 0.52 -8.81 -12.28
N LEU A 127 1.32 -9.37 -11.37
CA LEU A 127 2.77 -9.17 -11.31
C LEU A 127 3.56 -10.17 -12.16
N GLY A 128 2.91 -11.16 -12.78
CA GLY A 128 3.52 -12.11 -13.72
C GLY A 128 4.59 -12.99 -13.08
N GLY A 129 4.27 -13.68 -11.98
CA GLY A 129 5.17 -14.65 -11.34
C GLY A 129 5.05 -14.73 -9.83
N ASP A 130 6.09 -15.26 -9.18
CA ASP A 130 6.15 -15.37 -7.72
C ASP A 130 6.21 -13.98 -7.05
N VAL A 131 5.58 -13.89 -5.89
CA VAL A 131 5.47 -12.65 -5.11
C VAL A 131 5.84 -12.89 -3.65
N TYR A 132 6.39 -11.86 -3.00
CA TYR A 132 6.61 -11.81 -1.55
C TYR A 132 5.77 -10.69 -0.93
N VAL A 133 5.57 -10.74 0.40
CA VAL A 133 4.89 -9.66 1.12
C VAL A 133 5.88 -8.54 1.40
N HIS A 134 5.75 -7.42 0.69
CA HIS A 134 6.56 -6.23 0.94
C HIS A 134 6.17 -5.56 2.26
N GLN A 135 4.86 -5.50 2.53
CA GLN A 135 4.30 -4.96 3.76
C GLN A 135 2.93 -5.59 4.02
N SER A 136 2.56 -5.76 5.27
CA SER A 136 1.18 -6.01 5.65
C SER A 136 0.82 -5.18 6.86
N ARG A 137 -0.40 -4.69 6.94
CA ARG A 137 -0.92 -4.03 8.14
C ARG A 137 -2.41 -4.26 8.29
N VAL A 138 -2.90 -4.27 9.52
CA VAL A 138 -4.32 -4.01 9.78
C VAL A 138 -4.42 -2.55 10.19
N ASN A 139 -5.29 -1.79 9.51
CA ASN A 139 -5.58 -0.42 9.94
C ASN A 139 -6.93 -0.38 10.65
N TYR A 140 -6.98 0.46 11.67
CA TYR A 140 -8.20 0.81 12.37
C TYR A 140 -8.33 2.34 12.36
N LYS A 141 -9.39 2.81 11.72
CA LYS A 141 -9.80 4.22 11.75
C LYS A 141 -11.02 4.30 12.68
N PRO A 142 -10.87 4.84 13.89
CA PRO A 142 -11.97 4.92 14.84
C PRO A 142 -13.10 5.81 14.30
N GLY A 143 -14.31 5.57 14.81
CA GLY A 143 -15.41 6.53 14.67
C GLY A 143 -15.09 7.83 15.42
N PHE A 144 -15.66 8.94 14.97
CA PHE A 144 -15.53 10.30 15.49
C PHE A 144 -14.15 10.96 15.37
N THR A 145 -13.06 10.23 15.63
CA THR A 145 -11.70 10.79 15.77
C THR A 145 -10.75 10.38 14.66
N GLY A 146 -11.16 9.46 13.78
CA GLY A 146 -10.32 8.91 12.72
C GLY A 146 -9.78 9.99 11.77
N LYS A 147 -8.46 10.10 11.65
CA LYS A 147 -7.79 11.10 10.81
C LYS A 147 -7.80 10.72 9.33
N ASP A 148 -7.58 11.73 8.49
CA ASP A 148 -7.36 11.56 7.06
C ASP A 148 -6.00 10.90 6.79
N PHE A 149 -5.89 10.34 5.58
CA PHE A 149 -4.62 10.00 4.95
C PHE A 149 -4.57 10.80 3.66
N TYR A 150 -3.64 11.76 3.60
CA TYR A 150 -3.52 12.65 2.46
C TYR A 150 -3.14 11.88 1.18
N TRP A 151 -3.34 12.51 0.03
CA TRP A 151 -3.01 11.93 -1.26
C TRP A 151 -1.53 11.55 -1.34
N HIS A 152 -1.25 10.31 -1.75
CA HIS A 152 0.09 9.81 -2.00
C HIS A 152 0.08 8.69 -3.04
N SER A 153 1.27 8.45 -3.60
CA SER A 153 1.61 7.20 -4.30
C SER A 153 2.45 6.36 -3.34
N ASP A 154 2.00 5.14 -3.07
CA ASP A 154 2.76 4.18 -2.24
C ASP A 154 4.16 3.94 -2.84
N PHE A 155 4.22 3.75 -4.16
CA PHE A 155 5.46 3.52 -4.90
C PHE A 155 6.47 4.65 -4.74
N GLU A 156 6.05 5.90 -4.66
CA GLU A 156 6.98 7.03 -4.44
C GLU A 156 7.78 6.83 -3.15
N THR A 157 7.10 6.46 -2.07
CA THR A 157 7.76 6.21 -0.78
C THR A 157 8.55 4.91 -0.79
N TRP A 158 8.04 3.84 -1.39
CA TRP A 158 8.78 2.57 -1.49
C TRP A 158 10.04 2.70 -2.35
N HIS A 159 9.98 3.49 -3.42
CA HIS A 159 11.13 3.79 -4.25
C HIS A 159 12.13 4.67 -3.49
N ALA A 160 11.69 5.82 -2.96
CA ALA A 160 12.54 6.78 -2.28
C ALA A 160 13.20 6.21 -1.02
N GLU A 161 12.43 5.53 -0.16
CA GLU A 161 12.84 5.17 1.21
C GLU A 161 13.16 3.68 1.39
N ASP A 162 12.60 2.79 0.56
CA ASP A 162 12.90 1.34 0.63
C ASP A 162 13.78 0.83 -0.51
N GLY A 163 13.94 1.58 -1.60
CA GLY A 163 14.72 1.15 -2.75
C GLY A 163 13.96 0.19 -3.68
N MET A 164 12.63 0.26 -3.75
CA MET A 164 11.86 -0.50 -4.74
C MET A 164 12.16 0.02 -6.16
N PRO A 165 12.78 -0.77 -7.06
CA PRO A 165 13.35 -0.20 -8.28
C PRO A 165 12.33 0.05 -9.40
N ARG A 166 11.28 -0.78 -9.52
CA ARG A 166 10.27 -0.70 -10.60
C ARG A 166 8.85 -0.73 -10.05
N MET A 167 7.90 -0.23 -10.83
CA MET A 167 6.47 -0.33 -10.53
C MET A 167 5.96 -1.76 -10.82
N ARG A 168 6.30 -2.70 -9.94
CA ARG A 168 5.90 -4.12 -10.02
C ARG A 168 5.45 -4.65 -8.66
N ALA A 169 4.64 -3.84 -7.97
CA ALA A 169 3.98 -4.19 -6.72
C ALA A 169 2.48 -3.85 -6.78
N VAL A 170 1.68 -4.54 -5.99
CA VAL A 170 0.23 -4.29 -5.86
C VAL A 170 -0.18 -4.30 -4.40
N SER A 171 -1.12 -3.42 -4.07
CA SER A 171 -1.77 -3.37 -2.77
C SER A 171 -3.14 -4.01 -2.85
N ILE A 172 -3.55 -4.76 -1.83
CA ILE A 172 -4.94 -5.17 -1.61
C ILE A 172 -5.41 -4.69 -0.24
N SER A 173 -6.54 -3.98 -0.23
CA SER A 173 -7.25 -3.54 0.95
C SER A 173 -8.55 -4.34 1.09
N ILE A 174 -8.63 -5.19 2.12
CA ILE A 174 -9.79 -6.05 2.41
C ILE A 174 -10.54 -5.45 3.59
N ALA A 175 -11.80 -5.06 3.38
CA ALA A 175 -12.62 -4.38 4.37
C ALA A 175 -13.03 -5.35 5.50
N LEU A 176 -12.71 -4.99 6.74
CA LEU A 176 -13.20 -5.69 7.93
C LEU A 176 -14.44 -5.01 8.51
N THR A 177 -14.82 -3.83 8.05
CA THR A 177 -16.06 -3.13 8.38
C THR A 177 -16.71 -2.65 7.10
N ASP A 178 -17.99 -2.29 7.16
CA ASP A 178 -18.65 -1.67 6.02
C ASP A 178 -17.97 -0.34 5.68
N ASN A 179 -17.69 -0.14 4.39
CA ASN A 179 -17.23 1.13 3.86
C ASN A 179 -18.45 1.88 3.33
N TYR A 180 -18.84 2.93 4.04
CA TYR A 180 -19.90 3.84 3.64
C TYR A 180 -19.31 5.06 2.94
N VAL A 181 -20.17 5.84 2.28
CA VAL A 181 -19.77 7.11 1.66
C VAL A 181 -19.27 8.15 2.67
N PHE A 182 -19.54 7.96 3.96
CA PHE A 182 -19.34 8.97 5.01
C PHE A 182 -18.31 8.60 6.09
N ASN A 183 -17.83 7.35 6.17
CA ASN A 183 -16.86 6.93 7.20
C ASN A 183 -15.39 7.01 6.71
N GLY A 184 -15.15 7.92 5.76
CA GLY A 184 -13.83 8.18 5.20
C GLY A 184 -13.28 7.00 4.40
N GLY A 185 -14.02 6.49 3.42
CA GLY A 185 -13.56 5.41 2.53
C GLY A 185 -12.28 5.75 1.74
N LEU A 186 -11.64 4.72 1.17
CA LEU A 186 -10.50 4.88 0.27
C LEU A 186 -10.95 5.58 -1.01
N MET A 187 -10.23 6.61 -1.41
CA MET A 187 -10.39 7.31 -2.68
C MET A 187 -9.18 7.05 -3.58
N ILE A 188 -9.40 6.85 -4.88
CA ILE A 188 -8.36 6.69 -5.91
C ILE A 188 -8.67 7.62 -7.07
N MET A 189 -7.63 8.15 -7.72
CA MET A 189 -7.75 8.81 -9.03
C MET A 189 -7.49 7.76 -10.14
N PRO A 190 -8.53 7.28 -10.86
CA PRO A 190 -8.38 6.21 -11.86
C PRO A 190 -7.39 6.58 -12.98
N GLY A 191 -6.41 5.72 -13.29
CA GLY A 191 -5.43 6.00 -14.34
C GLY A 191 -4.24 6.86 -13.90
N SER A 192 -4.24 7.38 -12.67
CA SER A 192 -3.11 8.12 -12.10
C SER A 192 -1.83 7.29 -12.00
N HIS A 193 -1.94 5.97 -11.88
CA HIS A 193 -0.80 5.04 -11.83
C HIS A 193 0.12 5.10 -13.06
N LYS A 194 -0.35 5.68 -14.16
CA LYS A 194 0.42 5.90 -15.39
C LYS A 194 1.33 7.14 -15.33
N THR A 195 1.20 7.94 -14.27
CA THR A 195 1.98 9.15 -14.03
C THR A 195 2.66 9.06 -12.67
N PHE A 196 3.99 9.06 -12.66
CA PHE A 196 4.76 9.20 -11.44
C PHE A 196 4.86 10.68 -11.08
N VAL A 197 4.50 11.05 -9.85
CA VAL A 197 4.67 12.41 -9.33
C VAL A 197 5.94 12.43 -8.49
N SER A 198 6.99 13.08 -9.01
CA SER A 198 8.20 13.35 -8.23
C SER A 198 7.88 14.39 -7.15
N CYS A 199 8.18 14.05 -5.90
CA CYS A 199 7.99 14.93 -4.74
C CYS A 199 9.22 15.80 -4.50
N VAL A 200 9.03 16.88 -3.74
CA VAL A 200 10.09 17.83 -3.36
C VAL A 200 10.49 17.61 -1.90
N GLY A 201 11.77 17.87 -1.60
CA GLY A 201 12.31 17.83 -0.24
C GLY A 201 13.10 16.56 0.06
N GLU A 202 14.26 16.72 0.69
CA GLU A 202 15.14 15.61 1.07
C GLU A 202 14.49 14.76 2.17
N THR A 203 14.63 13.43 2.09
CA THR A 203 14.15 12.53 3.14
C THR A 203 15.06 12.62 4.37
N PRO A 204 14.55 13.05 5.54
CA PRO A 204 15.34 13.07 6.77
C PRO A 204 15.64 11.66 7.28
N ALA A 205 16.65 11.52 8.14
CA ALA A 205 16.88 10.28 8.87
C ALA A 205 15.66 9.92 9.73
N ASP A 206 15.31 8.63 9.80
CA ASP A 206 14.15 8.11 10.54
C ASP A 206 12.79 8.77 10.22
N HIS A 207 12.62 9.31 9.00
CA HIS A 207 11.39 10.00 8.57
C HIS A 207 10.11 9.22 8.85
N TYR A 208 10.16 7.88 8.74
CA TYR A 208 9.05 6.97 9.03
C TYR A 208 8.41 7.16 10.42
N LYS A 209 9.18 7.58 11.44
CA LYS A 209 8.66 7.80 12.80
C LYS A 209 7.62 8.93 12.84
N GLN A 210 7.67 9.85 11.89
CA GLN A 210 6.75 10.98 11.76
C GLN A 210 5.71 10.73 10.65
N SER A 211 6.14 10.25 9.49
CA SER A 211 5.29 10.13 8.29
C SER A 211 4.13 9.15 8.44
N LEU A 212 4.26 8.12 9.29
CA LEU A 212 3.16 7.20 9.62
C LEU A 212 1.99 7.88 10.34
N ARG A 213 2.21 9.05 10.93
CA ARG A 213 1.20 9.85 11.64
C ARG A 213 0.78 11.09 10.85
N ASN A 214 1.75 11.78 10.23
CA ASN A 214 1.53 12.96 9.38
C ASN A 214 2.64 13.04 8.31
N GLN A 215 2.27 13.02 7.03
CA GLN A 215 3.22 13.00 5.92
C GLN A 215 3.39 14.39 5.30
N GLU A 216 4.57 14.99 5.49
CA GLU A 216 4.93 16.29 4.89
C GLU A 216 5.90 16.14 3.71
N ILE A 217 6.85 15.21 3.81
CA ILE A 217 7.84 14.90 2.75
C ILE A 217 7.39 13.63 2.02
N GLY A 218 7.61 13.58 0.71
CA GLY A 218 7.03 12.55 -0.16
C GLY A 218 5.56 12.80 -0.48
N THR A 219 5.04 13.98 -0.14
CA THR A 219 3.67 14.39 -0.45
C THR A 219 3.64 15.10 -1.80
N PRO A 220 2.76 14.69 -2.74
CA PRO A 220 2.60 15.37 -4.02
C PRO A 220 2.08 16.80 -3.83
N ASP A 221 2.52 17.72 -4.68
CA ASP A 221 2.07 19.10 -4.64
C ASP A 221 0.62 19.25 -5.14
N GLN A 222 -0.05 20.30 -4.69
CA GLN A 222 -1.46 20.52 -5.00
C GLN A 222 -1.72 20.78 -6.49
N SER A 223 -0.76 21.32 -7.25
CA SER A 223 -0.94 21.56 -8.68
C SER A 223 -0.93 20.25 -9.47
N SER A 224 0.01 19.35 -9.16
CA SER A 224 0.03 17.98 -9.70
C SER A 224 -1.24 17.21 -9.34
N LEU A 225 -1.70 17.29 -8.08
CA LEU A 225 -2.96 16.68 -7.65
C LEU A 225 -4.17 17.23 -8.41
N SER A 226 -4.22 18.54 -8.65
CA SER A 226 -5.31 19.18 -9.40
C SER A 226 -5.32 18.71 -10.86
N ILE A 227 -4.16 18.63 -11.50
CA ILE A 227 -4.00 18.12 -12.87
C ILE A 227 -4.49 16.67 -12.96
N LEU A 228 -4.06 15.82 -12.02
CA LEU A 228 -4.48 14.42 -12.02
C LEU A 228 -5.99 14.29 -11.76
N ALA A 229 -6.53 15.00 -10.77
CA ALA A 229 -7.95 14.95 -10.44
C ALA A 229 -8.84 15.48 -11.59
N GLU A 230 -8.44 16.56 -12.26
CA GLU A 230 -9.18 17.09 -13.42
C GLU A 230 -9.20 16.09 -14.59
N LYS A 231 -8.07 15.43 -14.83
CA LYS A 231 -7.93 14.46 -15.92
C LYS A 231 -8.65 13.13 -15.65
N HIS A 232 -8.65 12.69 -14.39
CA HIS A 232 -8.99 11.31 -14.03
C HIS A 232 -10.26 11.19 -13.18
N GLY A 233 -10.73 12.28 -12.57
CA GLY A 233 -11.75 12.22 -11.54
C GLY A 233 -11.25 11.56 -10.26
N ILE A 234 -12.18 11.32 -9.34
CA ILE A 234 -11.93 10.66 -8.06
C ILE A 234 -13.04 9.62 -7.85
N GLU A 235 -12.64 8.38 -7.58
CA GLU A 235 -13.53 7.28 -7.24
C GLU A 235 -13.45 6.97 -5.75
N LEU A 236 -14.60 6.70 -5.13
CA LEU A 236 -14.73 6.34 -3.72
C LEU A 236 -15.18 4.88 -3.58
N PHE A 237 -14.41 4.08 -2.87
CA PHE A 237 -14.76 2.68 -2.63
C PHE A 237 -15.72 2.54 -1.46
N THR A 238 -16.88 1.95 -1.74
CA THR A 238 -17.88 1.55 -0.76
C THR A 238 -18.20 0.06 -0.92
N GLY A 239 -18.75 -0.54 0.13
CA GLY A 239 -19.11 -1.96 0.12
C GLY A 239 -19.26 -2.54 1.52
N PRO A 240 -19.90 -3.72 1.64
CA PRO A 240 -19.98 -4.42 2.92
C PRO A 240 -18.60 -4.88 3.38
N ALA A 241 -18.47 -5.21 4.67
CA ALA A 241 -17.31 -5.94 5.14
C ALA A 241 -17.11 -7.24 4.34
N GLY A 242 -15.86 -7.56 4.02
CA GLY A 242 -15.48 -8.65 3.12
C GLY A 242 -15.28 -8.22 1.66
N SER A 243 -15.68 -7.00 1.30
CA SER A 243 -15.27 -6.38 0.03
C SER A 243 -13.77 -6.07 0.01
N ALA A 244 -13.17 -6.04 -1.17
CA ALA A 244 -11.77 -5.70 -1.33
C ALA A 244 -11.51 -4.82 -2.55
N THR A 245 -10.48 -3.98 -2.44
CA THR A 245 -9.93 -3.21 -3.57
C THR A 245 -8.46 -3.58 -3.73
N MET A 246 -8.08 -4.00 -4.95
CA MET A 246 -6.69 -4.22 -5.32
C MET A 246 -6.26 -3.12 -6.29
N PHE A 247 -5.11 -2.49 -6.04
CA PHE A 247 -4.64 -1.34 -6.82
C PHE A 247 -3.12 -1.36 -7.03
N ASP A 248 -2.70 -0.76 -8.14
CA ASP A 248 -1.30 -0.64 -8.56
C ASP A 248 -0.53 0.24 -7.57
N CYS A 249 0.75 -0.10 -7.33
CA CYS A 249 1.60 0.60 -6.38
C CYS A 249 1.69 2.12 -6.61
N ASN A 250 1.49 2.60 -7.84
CA ASN A 250 1.59 4.02 -8.17
C ASN A 250 0.24 4.73 -8.26
N CYS A 251 -0.89 4.09 -7.91
CA CYS A 251 -2.17 4.78 -7.83
C CYS A 251 -2.12 5.93 -6.80
N MET A 252 -2.50 7.13 -7.24
CA MET A 252 -2.73 8.25 -6.35
C MET A 252 -3.99 8.00 -5.53
N HIS A 253 -3.83 7.89 -4.21
CA HIS A 253 -4.91 7.50 -3.32
C HIS A 253 -4.84 8.21 -1.96
N GLY A 254 -5.99 8.29 -1.29
CA GLY A 254 -6.13 8.99 -0.02
C GLY A 254 -7.46 8.65 0.65
N SER A 255 -7.71 9.19 1.84
CA SER A 255 -9.01 9.08 2.50
C SER A 255 -9.27 10.24 3.44
N ASN A 256 -10.51 10.73 3.48
CA ASN A 256 -10.92 11.76 4.43
C ASN A 256 -10.92 11.23 5.88
N GLY A 257 -11.05 12.15 6.83
CA GLY A 257 -11.32 11.81 8.24
C GLY A 257 -12.69 11.16 8.44
N ASN A 258 -12.92 10.64 9.64
CA ASN A 258 -14.17 9.98 10.03
C ASN A 258 -14.75 10.62 11.29
N ILE A 259 -15.77 11.46 11.10
CA ILE A 259 -16.51 12.10 12.20
C ILE A 259 -17.74 11.30 12.65
N THR A 260 -18.03 10.18 11.99
CA THR A 260 -19.24 9.37 12.20
C THR A 260 -19.02 8.31 13.28
N PRO A 261 -20.07 7.71 13.86
CA PRO A 261 -19.90 6.61 14.82
C PRO A 261 -19.42 5.30 14.17
N PHE A 262 -19.35 5.21 12.83
CA PHE A 262 -19.09 3.97 12.12
C PHE A 262 -17.57 3.83 11.88
N PRO A 263 -16.86 2.91 12.56
CA PRO A 263 -15.43 2.74 12.37
C PRO A 263 -15.13 2.19 10.97
N ARG A 264 -13.87 2.34 10.54
CA ARG A 264 -13.36 1.76 9.30
C ARG A 264 -12.12 0.93 9.59
N SER A 265 -12.19 -0.38 9.37
CA SER A 265 -11.03 -1.27 9.51
C SER A 265 -10.81 -2.08 8.24
N ASN A 266 -9.54 -2.30 7.90
CA ASN A 266 -9.14 -3.11 6.77
C ASN A 266 -7.84 -3.88 7.04
N VAL A 267 -7.70 -5.04 6.41
CA VAL A 267 -6.42 -5.71 6.22
C VAL A 267 -5.81 -5.18 4.93
N PHE A 268 -4.57 -4.72 4.99
CA PHE A 268 -3.82 -4.19 3.86
C PHE A 268 -2.59 -5.05 3.62
N ILE A 269 -2.46 -5.61 2.42
CA ILE A 269 -1.33 -6.47 2.05
C ILE A 269 -0.72 -5.91 0.78
N VAL A 270 0.60 -5.74 0.79
CA VAL A 270 1.39 -5.32 -0.36
C VAL A 270 2.18 -6.52 -0.85
N PHE A 271 1.90 -6.93 -2.08
CA PHE A 271 2.70 -7.93 -2.78
C PHE A 271 3.67 -7.23 -3.71
N ASN A 272 4.92 -7.68 -3.70
CA ASN A 272 5.92 -7.26 -4.68
C ASN A 272 6.45 -8.49 -5.42
N SER A 273 6.77 -8.33 -6.71
CA SER A 273 7.41 -9.39 -7.48
C SER A 273 8.79 -9.72 -6.91
N VAL A 274 9.15 -10.99 -6.89
CA VAL A 274 10.50 -11.43 -6.47
C VAL A 274 11.60 -10.88 -7.39
N ASP A 275 11.26 -10.56 -8.65
CA ASP A 275 12.16 -9.93 -9.62
C ASP A 275 12.27 -8.40 -9.43
N ASN A 276 11.55 -7.85 -8.45
CA ASN A 276 11.52 -6.41 -8.12
C ASN A 276 11.97 -6.16 -6.68
N ALA A 277 12.83 -7.03 -6.15
CA ALA A 277 13.36 -6.96 -4.80
C ALA A 277 13.99 -5.58 -4.51
N CYS A 278 13.73 -5.05 -3.31
CA CYS A 278 14.22 -3.74 -2.91
C CYS A 278 15.76 -3.71 -2.79
N VAL A 279 16.36 -2.68 -3.36
CA VAL A 279 17.81 -2.36 -3.26
C VAL A 279 18.04 -1.26 -2.20
N GLU A 280 19.19 -0.60 -2.23
CA GLU A 280 19.42 0.59 -1.40
C GLU A 280 18.43 1.72 -1.78
N PRO A 281 17.97 2.53 -0.81
CA PRO A 281 17.01 3.59 -1.08
C PRO A 281 17.50 4.61 -2.12
N PHE A 282 16.62 5.05 -3.00
CA PHE A 282 16.98 6.00 -4.06
C PHE A 282 17.10 7.45 -3.58
N SER A 283 16.41 7.79 -2.47
CA SER A 283 16.33 9.15 -1.93
C SER A 283 16.22 9.17 -0.40
N ALA A 284 16.84 8.22 0.30
CA ALA A 284 16.94 8.18 1.76
C ALA A 284 18.34 7.68 2.20
N PRO A 285 18.83 8.08 3.38
CA PRO A 285 20.19 7.73 3.82
C PRO A 285 20.35 6.25 4.21
N ALA A 286 19.27 5.57 4.56
CA ALA A 286 19.27 4.17 4.97
C ALA A 286 17.88 3.54 4.78
N PRO A 287 17.81 2.20 4.64
CA PRO A 287 16.55 1.47 4.64
C PRO A 287 15.66 1.80 5.84
N ARG A 288 14.35 1.86 5.62
CA ARG A 288 13.38 1.82 6.73
C ARG A 288 13.41 0.45 7.44
N PRO A 289 12.88 0.35 8.67
CA PRO A 289 12.72 -0.93 9.36
C PRO A 289 11.97 -1.98 8.52
N SER A 290 12.33 -3.25 8.70
CA SER A 290 11.82 -4.36 7.89
C SER A 290 10.29 -4.54 7.94
N PHE A 291 9.63 -4.06 9.00
CA PHE A 291 8.17 -4.09 9.12
C PHE A 291 7.44 -3.05 8.25
N LEU A 292 8.17 -2.05 7.73
CA LEU A 292 7.68 -1.06 6.77
C LEU A 292 8.11 -1.36 5.34
N GLY A 293 9.34 -1.86 5.15
CA GLY A 293 9.85 -2.27 3.85
C GLY A 293 10.61 -3.58 3.98
N ALA A 294 9.99 -4.68 3.56
CA ALA A 294 10.58 -6.01 3.73
C ALA A 294 11.94 -6.14 3.04
N ARG A 295 12.84 -6.88 3.71
CA ARG A 295 14.16 -7.32 3.20
C ARG A 295 14.28 -8.84 3.08
N ASP A 296 13.24 -9.55 3.51
CA ASP A 296 13.05 -10.96 3.20
C ASP A 296 12.16 -11.05 1.96
N PHE A 297 12.73 -11.59 0.88
CA PHE A 297 12.08 -11.71 -0.42
C PHE A 297 11.60 -13.14 -0.69
N THR A 298 11.48 -13.96 0.36
CA THR A 298 10.98 -15.33 0.25
C THR A 298 9.59 -15.33 -0.39
N PRO A 299 9.37 -16.07 -1.50
CA PRO A 299 8.07 -16.15 -2.13
C PRO A 299 7.01 -16.67 -1.15
N VAL A 300 5.83 -16.05 -1.17
CA VAL A 300 4.64 -16.61 -0.53
C VAL A 300 4.38 -17.98 -1.15
N ARG A 301 4.16 -19.00 -0.32
CA ARG A 301 3.84 -20.36 -0.75
C ARG A 301 2.36 -20.62 -0.61
#